data_AF-A0A931Z0S3-F1
#
_entry.id   AF-A0A931Z0S3-F1
#
_cell.length_a   1.000
_cell.length_b   1.000
_cell.length_c   1.000
_cell.angle_alpha   90.00
_cell.angle_beta   90.00
_cell.angle_gamma   90.00
#
_symmetry.space_group_name_H-M   'P 1'
#
loop_
_entity.id
_entity.type
_entity.pdbx_description
1 polymer ?
#
loop_
_entity_poly.entity_id
_entity_poly.type
_entity_poly.pdbx_seq_one_letter_code
_entity_poly.pdbx_strand_id
1 'polypeptide(L)'
;METPSGAVKVRALGHVALFVRDLEATRGFYRDTLGLAETGTGKDGRIVFFSAGVHHHDVACELARAPGPGPQAKGVPGLYHIAFDVGTSLAELAATRRRLEARGLMPFGETPTSFCVRDPDGHEIELYVTPGA
;
A
#
# COMPACT_ATOMS: atom_id res chain seq x y z
N MET A 1 24.19 9.90 2.80
CA MET A 1 23.81 10.72 3.97
C MET A 1 24.50 10.13 5.19
N GLU A 2 25.30 10.91 5.91
CA GLU A 2 25.98 10.43 7.12
C GLU A 2 24.99 10.28 8.27
N THR A 3 25.06 9.15 8.97
CA THR A 3 24.22 8.90 10.16
C THR A 3 24.80 9.69 11.34
N PRO A 4 23.98 10.47 12.08
CA PRO A 4 24.45 11.19 13.26
C PRO A 4 25.13 10.26 14.27
N SER A 5 26.18 10.75 14.94
CA SER A 5 26.87 9.98 15.99
C SER A 5 25.89 9.58 17.10
N GLY A 6 25.90 8.30 17.47
CA GLY A 6 25.01 7.72 18.49
C GLY A 6 23.61 7.32 18.00
N ALA A 7 23.26 7.58 16.73
CA ALA A 7 21.98 7.15 16.18
C ALA A 7 21.99 5.67 15.75
N VAL A 8 20.86 4.99 15.95
CA VAL A 8 20.64 3.63 15.43
C VAL A 8 20.59 3.67 13.91
N LYS A 9 21.42 2.87 13.24
CA LYS A 9 21.44 2.77 11.78
C LYS A 9 20.35 1.83 11.28
N VAL A 10 19.20 2.41 10.92
CA VAL A 10 18.15 1.68 10.18
C VAL A 10 18.66 1.31 8.78
N ARG A 11 18.40 0.08 8.34
CA ARG A 11 18.87 -0.44 7.05
C ARG A 11 17.85 -0.26 5.93
N ALA A 12 16.57 -0.50 6.23
CA ALA A 12 15.45 -0.41 5.31
C ALA A 12 14.14 -0.35 6.12
N LEU A 13 13.06 0.06 5.46
CA LEU A 13 11.71 -0.19 5.96
C LEU A 13 11.42 -1.70 5.87
N GLY A 14 10.82 -2.28 6.92
CA GLY A 14 10.49 -3.71 6.94
C GLY A 14 9.12 -4.00 6.33
N HIS A 15 8.07 -3.42 6.91
CA HIS A 15 6.68 -3.52 6.46
C HIS A 15 5.84 -2.42 7.10
N VAL A 16 4.64 -2.21 6.55
CA VAL A 16 3.58 -1.41 7.18
C VAL A 16 2.47 -2.35 7.66
N ALA A 17 1.94 -2.10 8.86
CA ALA A 17 0.82 -2.85 9.40
C ALA A 17 -0.44 -1.98 9.44
N LEU A 18 -1.54 -2.51 8.91
CA LEU A 18 -2.84 -1.85 8.86
C LEU A 18 -3.87 -2.64 9.67
N PHE A 19 -4.77 -1.92 10.33
CA PHE A 19 -6.02 -2.51 10.77
C PHE A 19 -7.05 -2.36 9.66
N VAL A 20 -7.70 -3.46 9.31
CA VAL A 20 -8.70 -3.53 8.22
C VAL A 20 -10.02 -4.07 8.73
N ARG A 21 -11.11 -3.75 8.03
CA ARG A 21 -12.46 -4.16 8.43
C ARG A 21 -12.90 -5.50 7.85
N ASP A 22 -12.36 -5.87 6.69
CA ASP A 22 -12.74 -7.08 5.97
C ASP A 22 -11.52 -7.66 5.24
N LEU A 23 -11.02 -8.80 5.73
CA LEU A 23 -9.83 -9.45 5.18
C LEU A 23 -10.04 -9.96 3.74
N GLU A 24 -11.27 -10.28 3.33
CA GLU A 24 -11.53 -10.75 1.96
C GLU A 24 -11.56 -9.58 0.99
N ALA A 25 -12.19 -8.46 1.37
CA ALA A 25 -12.09 -7.23 0.59
C ALA A 25 -10.63 -6.76 0.48
N THR A 26 -9.87 -6.84 1.57
CA THR A 26 -8.43 -6.55 1.59
C THR A 26 -7.67 -7.45 0.61
N ARG A 27 -7.95 -8.77 0.57
CA ARG A 27 -7.34 -9.68 -0.42
C ARG A 27 -7.68 -9.29 -1.85
N GLY A 28 -8.96 -9.03 -2.13
CA GLY A 28 -9.41 -8.59 -3.46
C GLY A 28 -8.67 -7.34 -3.95
N PHE A 29 -8.32 -6.43 -3.04
CA PHE A 29 -7.53 -5.26 -3.37
C PHE A 29 -6.03 -5.58 -3.51
N TYR A 30 -5.37 -6.03 -2.44
CA TYR A 30 -3.90 -6.15 -2.45
C TYR A 30 -3.39 -7.30 -3.33
N ARG A 31 -4.06 -8.45 -3.31
CA ARG A 31 -3.68 -9.62 -4.13
C ARG A 31 -4.22 -9.51 -5.55
N ASP A 32 -5.53 -9.36 -5.70
CA ASP A 32 -6.16 -9.54 -7.02
C ASP A 32 -6.12 -8.25 -7.88
N THR A 33 -6.09 -7.08 -7.24
CA THR A 33 -6.06 -5.80 -7.94
C THR A 33 -4.65 -5.26 -8.12
N LEU A 34 -3.86 -5.20 -7.03
CA LEU A 34 -2.47 -4.72 -7.08
C LEU A 34 -1.44 -5.81 -7.42
N GLY A 35 -1.80 -7.09 -7.34
CA GLY A 35 -0.90 -8.19 -7.70
C GLY A 35 0.17 -8.51 -6.65
N LEU A 36 0.01 -8.06 -5.39
CA LEU A 36 0.92 -8.45 -4.32
C LEU A 36 0.74 -9.93 -3.98
N ALA A 37 1.84 -10.61 -3.68
CA ALA A 37 1.81 -12.01 -3.27
C ALA A 37 1.29 -12.14 -1.84
N GLU A 38 0.22 -12.90 -1.62
CA GLU A 38 -0.19 -13.32 -0.27
C GLU A 38 0.80 -14.36 0.24
N THR A 39 1.62 -14.02 1.25
CA THR A 39 2.70 -14.88 1.75
C THR A 39 2.31 -15.71 2.96
N GLY A 40 1.11 -15.49 3.51
CA GLY A 40 0.52 -16.32 4.54
C GLY A 40 -0.44 -15.57 5.44
N THR A 41 -0.82 -16.24 6.53
CA THR A 41 -1.73 -15.71 7.55
C THR A 41 -1.17 -15.84 8.96
N GLY A 42 -1.60 -14.99 9.88
CA GLY A 42 -1.21 -15.03 11.30
C GLY A 42 -2.40 -14.85 12.24
N LYS A 43 -2.16 -15.07 13.55
CA LYS A 43 -3.18 -14.95 14.62
C LYS A 43 -4.48 -15.68 14.27
N ASP A 44 -4.38 -16.97 13.95
CA ASP A 44 -5.52 -17.83 13.59
C ASP A 44 -6.36 -17.26 12.44
N GLY A 45 -5.68 -16.74 11.40
CA GLY A 45 -6.32 -16.19 10.21
C GLY A 45 -6.79 -14.74 10.34
N ARG A 46 -6.52 -14.07 11.47
CA ARG A 46 -6.87 -12.65 11.65
C ARG A 46 -5.91 -11.67 10.98
N ILE A 47 -4.75 -12.14 10.54
CA ILE A 47 -3.77 -11.33 9.80
C ILE A 47 -3.52 -11.98 8.45
N VAL A 48 -3.40 -11.15 7.41
CA VAL A 48 -2.92 -11.52 6.07
C VAL A 48 -1.66 -10.73 5.75
N PHE A 49 -0.68 -11.40 5.16
CA PHE A 49 0.60 -10.80 4.78
C PHE A 49 0.73 -10.72 3.26
N PHE A 50 1.14 -9.56 2.74
CA PHE A 50 1.35 -9.29 1.31
C PHE A 50 2.78 -8.84 1.02
N SER A 51 3.34 -9.26 -0.12
CA SER A 51 4.69 -8.90 -0.58
C SER A 51 4.70 -8.38 -2.02
N ALA A 52 5.51 -7.36 -2.28
CA ALA A 52 5.89 -6.85 -3.59
C ALA A 52 7.12 -7.59 -4.18
N GLY A 53 7.64 -8.61 -3.47
CA GLY A 53 8.67 -9.53 -3.96
C GLY A 53 10.07 -9.31 -3.38
N VAL A 54 10.30 -8.27 -2.57
CA VAL A 54 11.62 -7.99 -1.97
C VAL A 54 11.71 -8.51 -0.52
N HIS A 55 10.67 -8.30 0.28
CA HIS A 55 10.59 -8.77 1.67
C HIS A 55 9.61 -9.94 1.78
N HIS A 56 9.68 -10.72 2.88
CA HIS A 56 8.67 -11.76 3.16
C HIS A 56 7.25 -11.17 3.16
N HIS A 57 7.10 -9.94 3.66
CA HIS A 57 5.90 -9.15 3.53
C HIS A 57 6.26 -7.67 3.62
N ASP A 58 5.58 -6.85 2.83
CA ASP A 58 5.67 -5.39 2.80
C ASP A 58 4.44 -4.76 3.48
N VAL A 59 3.29 -5.44 3.42
CA VAL A 59 2.04 -5.02 4.10
C VAL A 59 1.47 -6.18 4.92
N ALA A 60 1.14 -5.91 6.18
CA ALA A 60 0.40 -6.81 7.05
C ALA A 60 -0.97 -6.19 7.37
N CYS A 61 -2.05 -6.92 7.11
CA CYS A 61 -3.41 -6.43 7.38
C CYS A 61 -4.06 -7.29 8.47
N GLU A 62 -4.31 -6.69 9.63
CA GLU A 62 -4.96 -7.33 10.77
C GLU A 62 -6.42 -6.90 10.88
N LEU A 63 -7.32 -7.85 11.13
CA LEU A 63 -8.72 -7.54 11.39
C LEU A 63 -8.87 -6.68 12.66
N ALA A 64 -9.42 -5.49 12.49
CA ALA A 64 -9.70 -4.54 13.57
C ALA A 64 -10.55 -5.18 14.67
N ARG A 65 -10.33 -4.76 15.92
CA ARG A 65 -11.07 -5.24 17.10
C ARG A 65 -12.16 -4.28 17.56
N ALA A 66 -12.02 -3.00 17.22
CA ALA A 66 -12.99 -1.97 17.56
C ALA A 66 -13.70 -1.50 16.30
N PRO A 67 -15.03 -1.27 16.36
CA PRO A 67 -15.70 -0.47 15.36
C PRO A 67 -15.20 0.97 15.46
N GLY A 68 -14.95 1.62 14.33
CA GLY A 68 -14.42 2.98 14.32
C GLY A 68 -14.48 3.57 12.91
N PRO A 69 -14.29 4.90 12.80
CA PRO A 69 -14.20 5.54 11.49
C PRO A 69 -13.04 4.96 10.69
N GLY A 70 -13.09 5.13 9.37
CA GLY A 70 -12.00 4.77 8.46
C GLY A 70 -10.73 5.60 8.69
N PRO A 71 -9.87 5.80 7.68
CA PRO A 71 -8.61 6.51 7.84
C PRO A 71 -8.80 7.85 8.52
N GLN A 72 -7.78 8.25 9.28
CA GLN A 72 -7.77 9.55 9.93
C GLN A 72 -7.97 10.69 8.92
N ALA A 73 -8.58 11.78 9.38
CA ALA A 73 -8.78 12.96 8.57
C ALA A 73 -7.44 13.51 8.05
N LYS A 74 -7.42 14.12 6.87
CA LYS A 74 -6.21 14.77 6.36
C LYS A 74 -5.77 15.90 7.31
N GLY A 75 -4.46 16.03 7.49
CA GLY A 75 -3.86 17.10 8.29
C GLY A 75 -3.75 16.82 9.79
N VAL A 76 -4.08 15.60 10.26
CA VAL A 76 -3.79 15.17 11.64
C VAL A 76 -2.70 14.08 11.67
N PRO A 77 -2.01 13.89 12.81
CA PRO A 77 -0.98 12.85 12.92
C PRO A 77 -1.51 11.42 12.73
N GLY A 78 -0.92 10.70 11.77
CA GLY A 78 -0.94 9.24 11.60
C GLY A 78 -0.66 8.82 10.16
N LEU A 79 -1.14 7.65 9.72
CA LEU A 79 -0.81 7.13 8.39
C LEU A 79 -1.45 8.00 7.30
N TYR A 80 -0.60 8.60 6.47
CA TYR A 80 -1.06 9.43 5.37
C TYR A 80 -1.33 8.60 4.09
N HIS A 81 -0.31 7.93 3.54
CA HIS A 81 -0.43 7.03 2.39
C HIS A 81 0.70 5.99 2.39
N ILE A 82 0.54 4.95 1.58
CA ILE A 82 1.59 3.97 1.23
C ILE A 82 1.83 4.10 -0.28
N ALA A 83 3.09 4.15 -0.70
CA ALA A 83 3.46 4.27 -2.11
C ALA A 83 4.09 2.97 -2.63
N PHE A 84 3.68 2.54 -3.83
CA PHE A 84 4.23 1.40 -4.55
C PHE A 84 4.79 1.84 -5.90
N ASP A 85 6.03 1.42 -6.19
CA ASP A 85 6.60 1.52 -7.53
C ASP A 85 5.92 0.49 -8.43
N VAL A 86 5.36 0.94 -9.55
CA VAL A 86 4.63 0.09 -10.50
C VAL A 86 5.26 0.10 -11.90
N GLY A 87 6.45 0.65 -12.06
CA GLY A 87 7.17 0.62 -13.34
C GLY A 87 8.18 1.76 -13.52
N THR A 88 8.81 1.81 -14.69
CA THR A 88 9.88 2.77 -15.00
C THR A 88 9.51 3.70 -16.15
N SER A 89 8.24 3.74 -16.55
CA SER A 89 7.78 4.59 -17.65
C SER A 89 6.37 5.17 -17.43
N LEU A 90 6.11 6.33 -18.02
CA LEU A 90 4.78 6.94 -18.02
C LEU A 90 3.74 6.09 -18.76
N ALA A 91 4.19 5.27 -19.73
CA ALA A 91 3.32 4.35 -20.44
C ALA A 91 2.80 3.22 -19.53
N GLU A 92 3.67 2.69 -18.66
CA GLU A 92 3.28 1.71 -17.63
C GLU A 92 2.34 2.33 -16.60
N LEU A 93 2.64 3.55 -16.12
CA LEU A 93 1.75 4.26 -15.21
C LEU A 93 0.34 4.44 -15.81
N ALA A 94 0.27 4.85 -17.07
CA ALA A 94 -1.00 4.99 -17.79
C ALA A 94 -1.73 3.65 -17.99
N ALA A 95 -0.98 2.56 -18.23
CA ALA A 95 -1.56 1.21 -18.32
C ALA A 95 -2.11 0.73 -16.97
N THR A 96 -1.37 0.96 -15.89
CA THR A 96 -1.82 0.68 -14.52
C THR A 96 -3.09 1.45 -14.19
N ARG A 97 -3.13 2.76 -14.49
CA ARG A 97 -4.34 3.58 -14.31
C ARG A 97 -5.57 2.95 -14.98
N ARG A 98 -5.46 2.63 -16.27
CA ARG A 98 -6.58 2.02 -17.03
C ARG A 98 -7.05 0.69 -16.42
N ARG A 99 -6.12 -0.14 -15.93
CA ARG A 99 -6.43 -1.43 -15.28
C ARG A 99 -7.17 -1.25 -13.96
N LEU A 100 -6.93 -0.16 -13.23
CA LEU A 100 -7.59 0.12 -11.96
C LEU A 100 -8.96 0.77 -12.19
N GLU A 101 -9.05 1.69 -13.15
CA GLU A 101 -10.33 2.27 -13.57
C GLU A 101 -11.30 1.19 -14.08
N ALA A 102 -10.82 0.21 -14.84
CA ALA A 102 -11.61 -0.93 -15.30
C ALA A 102 -12.13 -1.82 -14.15
N ARG A 103 -11.53 -1.72 -12.95
CA ARG A 103 -11.99 -2.38 -11.72
C ARG A 103 -12.84 -1.48 -10.83
N GLY A 104 -13.21 -0.28 -11.32
CA GLY A 104 -14.07 0.67 -10.61
C GLY A 104 -13.34 1.55 -9.59
N LEU A 105 -12.00 1.52 -9.55
CA LEU A 105 -11.23 2.42 -8.70
C LEU A 105 -11.12 3.79 -9.36
N MET A 106 -11.30 4.85 -8.57
CA MET A 106 -11.22 6.24 -9.03
C MET A 106 -9.86 6.84 -8.66
N PRO A 107 -8.98 7.13 -9.65
CA PRO A 107 -7.71 7.80 -9.39
C PRO A 107 -7.90 9.23 -8.89
N PHE A 108 -6.97 9.71 -8.05
CA PHE A 108 -6.90 11.10 -7.58
C PHE A 108 -5.46 11.48 -7.22
N GLY A 109 -5.21 12.74 -6.84
CA GLY A 109 -3.91 13.17 -6.31
C GLY A 109 -2.77 13.05 -7.33
N GLU A 110 -3.06 13.36 -8.59
CA GLU A 110 -2.17 13.11 -9.72
C GLU A 110 -0.94 14.02 -9.71
N THR A 111 0.20 13.43 -10.04
CA THR A 111 1.45 14.11 -10.36
C THR A 111 1.91 13.68 -11.76
N PRO A 112 2.99 14.26 -12.33
CA PRO A 112 3.53 13.79 -13.60
C PRO A 112 3.95 12.31 -13.60
N THR A 113 4.24 11.71 -12.45
CA THR A 113 4.79 10.34 -12.33
C THR A 113 4.04 9.45 -11.33
N SER A 114 2.89 9.90 -10.80
CA SER A 114 2.10 9.11 -9.85
C SER A 114 0.63 9.49 -9.84
N PHE A 115 -0.20 8.61 -9.29
CA PHE A 115 -1.57 8.88 -8.89
C PHE A 115 -1.94 7.99 -7.69
N CYS A 116 -2.99 8.36 -6.96
CA CYS A 116 -3.49 7.59 -5.83
C CYS A 116 -4.82 6.90 -6.14
N VAL A 117 -5.06 5.76 -5.49
CA VAL A 117 -6.39 5.14 -5.33
C VAL A 117 -6.65 4.89 -3.84
N ARG A 118 -7.88 4.51 -3.50
CA ARG A 118 -8.23 4.08 -2.14
C ARG A 118 -8.33 2.57 -2.05
N ASP A 119 -7.79 2.01 -0.98
CA ASP A 119 -8.06 0.62 -0.61
C ASP A 119 -9.50 0.47 -0.05
N PRO A 120 -9.97 -0.75 0.28
CA PRO A 120 -11.31 -0.98 0.80
C PRO A 120 -11.59 -0.25 2.12
N ASP A 121 -10.54 -0.03 2.91
CA ASP A 121 -10.65 0.66 4.18
C ASP A 121 -10.62 2.20 4.03
N GLY A 122 -10.17 2.70 2.88
CA GLY A 122 -10.11 4.10 2.51
C GLY A 122 -8.69 4.70 2.52
N HIS A 123 -7.68 3.89 2.84
CA HIS A 123 -6.28 4.30 2.88
C HIS A 123 -5.81 4.74 1.50
N GLU A 124 -5.01 5.80 1.45
CA GLU A 124 -4.47 6.29 0.18
C GLU A 124 -3.28 5.43 -0.24
N ILE A 125 -3.38 4.86 -1.43
CA ILE A 125 -2.35 4.03 -2.04
C ILE A 125 -1.84 4.75 -3.27
N GLU A 126 -0.62 5.27 -3.20
CA GLU A 126 0.04 5.96 -4.31
C GLU A 126 0.73 4.93 -5.20
N LEU A 127 0.44 4.98 -6.50
CA LEU A 127 1.14 4.21 -7.50
C LEU A 127 2.01 5.16 -8.31
N TYR A 128 3.32 4.93 -8.28
CA TYR A 128 4.29 5.80 -8.93
C TYR A 128 5.20 5.01 -9.85
N VAL A 129 5.87 5.74 -10.74
CA VAL A 129 6.96 5.22 -11.56
C VAL A 129 8.20 6.07 -11.38
N THR A 130 9.36 5.48 -11.60
CA THR A 130 10.64 6.21 -11.61
C THR A 130 11.22 6.20 -13.04
N PRO A 131 10.91 7.21 -13.88
CA PRO A 131 11.38 7.23 -15.26
C PRO A 131 12.90 7.24 -15.37
N GLY A 132 13.45 6.26 -16.08
CA GLY A 132 14.90 6.16 -16.33
C GLY A 132 15.72 5.55 -15.19
N ALA A 133 15.06 4.89 -14.22
CA ALA A 133 15.71 3.95 -13.31
C ALA A 133 16.12 2.65 -14.02
#